data_AF-A0A2V9HN46-F1
#
_entry.id   AF-A0A2V9HN46-F1
#
_cell.length_a   1.000
_cell.length_b   1.000
_cell.length_c   1.000
_cell.angle_alpha   90.00
_cell.angle_beta   90.00
_cell.angle_gamma   90.00
#
_symmetry.space_group_name_H-M   'P 1'
#
loop_
_entity.id
_entity.type
_entity.pdbx_description
1 polymer ?
#
loop_
_entity_poly.entity_id
_entity_poly.type
_entity_poly.pdbx_seq_one_letter_code
_entity_poly.pdbx_strand_id
1 'polypeptide(L)'
;MWKGPRKIRCGRGIRWRQIKSCLRLLCAIVWLSVANLAAASEHQGQVTFAGLPVPGATVTATQGSKELSTITDRQGLYSFPDLTDGTWTIEVKMTGFSTIKQDAAIAPDAPAAKWELKMLPLDQVKAEIKSAVSPAGIAAPQAKSEQTTLQDNKDPEIKTSPEDLNQLASDGLLINGSVNNGAASPFAQFAAFGNNRSGAKGLYNGGIGMILDNAGLDARPFSLSGQNTPKASYNRVTGVMTLGGPLRIPHLLQHGPNFFVGYQWTRDRDATTQSALLPNLAERDGDFSLALNALGQPVKVFDPATGLPFPGNTIPQSQISPPAQALLNFYPLPNVAGNPRYNYQIPIISNRHQDALQSRFDKTLNRKNQLYGDFAFLSTRTDSPNLFDFLDATDVLG
;
A
#
# COMPACT_ATOMS: atom_id res chain seq x y z
N MET A 1 -36.78 -99.17 12.88
CA MET A 1 -36.85 -98.37 11.64
C MET A 1 -36.77 -96.88 12.01
N TRP A 2 -35.79 -96.19 11.45
CA TRP A 2 -35.38 -94.77 11.60
C TRP A 2 -36.22 -93.79 12.46
N LYS A 3 -35.59 -93.14 13.43
CA LYS A 3 -35.98 -91.79 13.93
C LYS A 3 -34.79 -90.84 13.82
N GLY A 4 -35.02 -89.68 13.20
CA GLY A 4 -34.04 -88.70 12.73
C GLY A 4 -33.30 -87.89 13.81
N PRO A 5 -32.42 -86.97 13.37
CA PRO A 5 -31.33 -86.45 14.20
C PRO A 5 -31.75 -85.32 15.14
N ARG A 6 -30.99 -85.25 16.26
CA ARG A 6 -31.10 -84.28 17.36
C ARG A 6 -30.74 -82.85 16.92
N LYS A 7 -31.56 -81.87 17.31
CA LYS A 7 -31.25 -80.43 17.25
C LYS A 7 -30.15 -80.05 18.25
N ILE A 8 -29.05 -79.48 17.76
CA ILE A 8 -28.04 -78.79 18.56
C ILE A 8 -28.34 -77.27 18.49
N ARG A 9 -28.56 -76.63 19.65
CA ARG A 9 -28.62 -75.17 19.77
C ARG A 9 -27.18 -74.62 19.76
N CYS A 10 -26.87 -73.74 18.82
CA CYS A 10 -25.62 -72.99 18.80
C CYS A 10 -25.79 -71.67 19.59
N GLY A 11 -24.88 -71.41 20.53
CA GLY A 11 -24.92 -70.28 21.44
C GLY A 11 -24.18 -69.04 20.94
N ARG A 12 -24.86 -67.89 21.07
CA ARG A 12 -24.39 -66.51 21.35
C ARG A 12 -23.25 -65.94 20.51
N GLY A 13 -23.63 -65.10 19.54
CA GLY A 13 -22.75 -64.15 18.87
C GLY A 13 -22.23 -63.04 19.79
N ILE A 14 -20.93 -62.80 19.70
CA ILE A 14 -20.19 -61.72 20.36
C ILE A 14 -20.59 -60.37 19.72
N ARG A 15 -20.84 -59.38 20.59
CA ARG A 15 -21.58 -58.15 20.31
C ARG A 15 -20.79 -57.19 19.42
N TRP A 16 -21.28 -57.00 18.19
CA TRP A 16 -20.90 -55.96 17.20
C TRP A 16 -20.90 -54.51 17.71
N ARG A 17 -21.48 -54.27 18.89
CA ARG A 17 -21.45 -52.97 19.59
C ARG A 17 -20.07 -52.63 20.16
N GLN A 18 -19.27 -53.61 20.57
CA GLN A 18 -17.95 -53.32 21.16
C GLN A 18 -16.92 -52.91 20.11
N ILE A 19 -16.99 -53.47 18.90
CA ILE A 19 -16.08 -53.12 17.79
C ILE A 19 -16.33 -51.68 17.29
N LYS A 20 -17.60 -51.24 17.23
CA LYS A 20 -17.95 -49.85 16.85
C LYS A 20 -17.55 -48.83 17.92
N SER A 21 -17.56 -49.21 19.20
CA SER A 21 -17.08 -48.35 20.29
C SER A 21 -15.56 -48.22 20.29
N CYS A 22 -14.81 -49.31 20.05
CA CYS A 22 -13.35 -49.26 19.94
C CYS A 22 -12.89 -48.47 18.70
N LEU A 23 -13.59 -48.57 17.56
CA LEU A 23 -13.25 -47.80 16.36
C LEU A 23 -13.52 -46.29 16.52
N ARG A 24 -14.58 -45.91 17.26
CA ARG A 24 -14.84 -44.50 17.62
C ARG A 24 -13.83 -43.95 18.63
N LEU A 25 -13.40 -44.76 19.59
CA LEU A 25 -12.33 -44.41 20.53
C LEU A 25 -10.98 -44.26 19.85
N LEU A 26 -10.65 -45.13 18.89
CA LEU A 26 -9.43 -45.02 18.08
C LEU A 26 -9.46 -43.77 17.18
N CYS A 27 -10.57 -43.46 16.51
CA CYS A 27 -10.69 -42.21 15.74
C CYS A 27 -10.64 -40.96 16.64
N ALA A 28 -11.18 -41.02 17.87
CA ALA A 28 -11.08 -39.91 18.82
C ALA A 28 -9.65 -39.71 19.36
N ILE A 29 -8.89 -40.79 19.58
CA ILE A 29 -7.48 -40.72 20.01
C ILE A 29 -6.58 -40.25 18.85
N VAL A 30 -6.89 -40.62 17.60
CA VAL A 30 -6.22 -40.10 16.40
C VAL A 30 -6.57 -38.61 16.14
N TRP A 31 -7.77 -38.15 16.52
CA TRP A 31 -8.10 -36.71 16.49
C TRP A 31 -7.48 -35.92 17.65
N LEU A 32 -7.32 -36.53 18.84
CA LEU A 32 -6.67 -35.90 20.00
C LEU A 32 -5.14 -35.85 19.92
N SER A 33 -4.52 -36.56 18.98
CA SER A 33 -3.06 -36.54 18.77
C SER A 33 -2.60 -35.58 17.67
N VAL A 34 -3.53 -34.93 16.95
CA VAL A 34 -3.22 -33.90 15.93
C VAL A 34 -3.43 -32.47 16.46
N ALA A 35 -3.89 -32.31 17.70
CA ALA A 35 -4.09 -31.01 18.35
C ALA A 35 -3.02 -30.73 19.43
N ASN A 36 -1.74 -30.84 19.07
CA ASN A 36 -0.75 -29.95 19.65
C ASN A 36 -0.66 -28.75 18.69
N LEU A 37 -1.62 -27.82 18.84
CA LEU A 37 -1.48 -26.51 18.23
C LEU A 37 -0.22 -25.87 18.81
N ALA A 38 0.75 -25.58 17.95
CA ALA A 38 1.75 -24.57 18.25
C ALA A 38 0.99 -23.29 18.62
N ALA A 39 1.15 -22.81 19.85
CA ALA A 39 0.74 -21.47 20.16
C ALA A 39 1.57 -20.54 19.27
N ALA A 40 0.87 -19.68 18.52
CA ALA A 40 1.51 -18.55 17.87
C ALA A 40 1.57 -17.45 18.92
N SER A 41 2.78 -17.01 19.24
CA SER A 41 3.03 -15.90 20.14
C SER A 41 3.41 -14.67 19.32
N GLU A 42 2.84 -13.53 19.71
CA GLU A 42 3.19 -12.25 19.12
C GLU A 42 4.58 -11.85 19.60
N HIS A 43 5.52 -11.66 18.68
CA HIS A 43 6.86 -11.17 19.00
C HIS A 43 6.98 -9.70 18.58
N GLN A 44 7.34 -8.86 19.54
CA GLN A 44 7.60 -7.44 19.30
C GLN A 44 9.03 -7.09 19.68
N GLY A 45 9.59 -6.11 18.97
CA GLY A 45 10.90 -5.58 19.31
C GLY A 45 11.11 -4.18 18.77
N GLN A 46 12.27 -3.61 19.10
CA GLN A 46 12.66 -2.27 18.69
C GLN A 46 14.09 -2.28 18.14
N VAL A 47 14.28 -1.62 17.01
CA VAL A 47 15.58 -1.38 16.38
C VAL A 47 16.02 0.04 16.67
N THR A 48 17.21 0.17 17.26
CA THR A 48 17.83 1.44 17.62
C THR A 48 19.25 1.57 17.05
N PHE A 49 19.74 2.79 16.95
CA PHE A 49 21.12 3.14 16.60
C PHE A 49 21.57 4.27 17.50
N ALA A 50 22.64 4.06 18.29
CA ALA A 50 23.13 5.04 19.26
C ALA A 50 22.02 5.57 20.21
N GLY A 51 21.07 4.70 20.58
CA GLY A 51 19.92 5.04 21.42
C GLY A 51 18.75 5.73 20.71
N LEU A 52 18.84 6.01 19.41
CA LEU A 52 17.76 6.59 18.59
C LEU A 52 16.99 5.50 17.83
N PRO A 53 15.67 5.60 17.69
CA PRO A 53 14.88 4.64 16.93
C PRO A 53 15.22 4.71 15.43
N VAL A 54 15.23 3.55 14.75
CA VAL A 54 15.57 3.44 13.32
C VAL A 54 14.34 2.99 12.51
N PRO A 55 13.71 3.90 11.75
CA PRO A 55 12.61 3.58 10.84
C PRO A 55 13.07 2.97 9.52
N GLY A 56 12.34 2.00 8.98
CA GLY A 56 12.60 1.44 7.65
C GLY A 56 13.66 0.33 7.62
N ALA A 57 14.06 -0.24 8.76
CA ALA A 57 14.90 -1.43 8.81
C ALA A 57 14.07 -2.67 8.50
N THR A 58 14.57 -3.55 7.63
CA THR A 58 13.93 -4.83 7.31
C THR A 58 14.33 -5.86 8.36
N VAL A 59 13.35 -6.45 9.05
CA VAL A 59 13.53 -7.51 10.03
C VAL A 59 12.98 -8.80 9.44
N THR A 60 13.81 -9.84 9.34
CA THR A 60 13.46 -11.16 8.82
C THR A 60 13.61 -12.19 9.93
N ALA A 61 12.55 -12.94 10.22
CA ALA A 61 12.56 -14.05 11.17
C ALA A 61 12.52 -15.38 10.41
N THR A 62 13.48 -16.26 10.69
CA THR A 62 13.62 -17.56 10.02
C THR A 62 13.61 -18.70 11.03
N GLN A 63 12.77 -19.72 10.80
CA GLN A 63 12.73 -20.96 11.57
C GLN A 63 12.44 -22.14 10.64
N GLY A 64 13.44 -22.99 10.42
CA GLY A 64 13.34 -24.09 9.48
C GLY A 64 13.10 -23.60 8.04
N SER A 65 11.92 -23.91 7.48
CA SER A 65 11.50 -23.47 6.14
C SER A 65 10.56 -22.25 6.14
N LYS A 66 10.23 -21.71 7.32
CA LYS A 66 9.38 -20.51 7.44
C LYS A 66 10.26 -19.28 7.55
N GLU A 67 9.99 -18.30 6.69
CA GLU A 67 10.62 -17.00 6.68
C GLU A 67 9.53 -15.93 6.66
N LEU A 68 9.60 -14.99 7.59
CA LEU A 68 8.65 -13.88 7.73
C LEU A 68 9.46 -12.58 7.77
N SER A 69 9.08 -11.58 6.98
CA SER A 69 9.75 -10.28 6.98
C SER A 69 8.78 -9.15 7.30
N THR A 70 9.27 -8.15 8.03
CA THR A 70 8.54 -6.94 8.40
C THR A 70 9.48 -5.74 8.38
N ILE A 71 8.94 -4.53 8.44
CA ILE A 71 9.70 -3.27 8.37
C ILE A 71 9.41 -2.47 9.64
N THR A 72 10.44 -1.83 10.21
CA THR A 72 10.27 -0.99 11.40
C THR A 72 9.53 0.32 11.12
N ASP A 73 8.69 0.74 12.06
CA ASP A 73 7.91 1.99 11.98
C ASP A 73 8.73 3.25 12.36
N ARG A 74 8.06 4.41 12.45
CA ARG A 74 8.71 5.70 12.80
C ARG A 74 9.32 5.72 14.21
N GLN A 75 8.91 4.81 15.08
CA GLN A 75 9.40 4.64 16.43
C GLN A 75 10.42 3.49 16.54
N GLY A 76 10.80 2.89 15.40
CA GLY A 76 11.73 1.78 15.32
C GLY A 76 11.15 0.46 15.81
N LEU A 77 9.84 0.37 16.05
CA LEU A 77 9.19 -0.86 16.48
C LEU A 77 8.86 -1.76 15.30
N TYR A 78 8.91 -3.06 15.54
CA TYR A 78 8.39 -4.08 14.64
C TYR A 78 7.58 -5.11 15.43
N SER A 79 6.64 -5.77 14.76
CA SER A 79 5.86 -6.86 15.33
C SER A 79 5.68 -7.99 14.32
N PHE A 80 5.62 -9.20 14.84
CA PHE A 80 5.24 -10.40 14.11
C PHE A 80 4.07 -11.06 14.86
N PRO A 81 2.85 -11.05 14.28
CA PRO A 81 1.66 -11.52 14.97
C PRO A 81 1.58 -13.05 15.13
N ASP A 82 2.24 -13.81 14.24
CA ASP A 82 2.02 -15.26 14.10
C ASP A 82 3.32 -16.10 14.14
N LEU A 83 4.23 -15.83 15.08
CA LEU A 83 5.44 -16.65 15.23
C LEU A 83 5.16 -17.85 16.14
N THR A 84 5.48 -19.05 15.67
CA THR A 84 5.34 -20.27 16.48
C THR A 84 6.35 -20.28 17.62
N ASP A 85 5.94 -20.74 18.80
CA ASP A 85 6.83 -20.87 19.94
C ASP A 85 8.09 -21.69 19.60
N GLY A 86 9.27 -21.14 19.92
CA GLY A 86 10.56 -21.78 19.63
C GLY A 86 11.68 -20.79 19.35
N THR A 87 12.86 -21.32 19.03
CA THR A 87 14.03 -20.51 18.66
C THR A 87 13.91 -20.07 17.20
N TRP A 88 13.94 -18.77 16.95
CA TRP A 88 13.93 -18.15 15.62
C TRP A 88 15.24 -17.39 15.40
N THR A 89 15.80 -17.49 14.20
CA THR A 89 16.92 -16.63 13.81
C THR A 89 16.35 -15.33 13.25
N ILE A 90 16.62 -14.21 13.91
CA ILE A 90 16.19 -12.88 13.49
C ILE A 90 17.37 -12.17 12.81
N GLU A 91 17.14 -11.72 11.59
CA GLU A 91 18.04 -10.95 10.76
C GLU A 91 17.52 -9.53 10.58
N VAL A 92 18.29 -8.52 10.99
CA VAL A 92 17.96 -7.10 10.78
C VAL A 92 18.89 -6.53 9.73
N LYS A 93 18.33 -6.07 8.61
CA LYS A 93 19.06 -5.48 7.48
C LYS A 93 18.56 -4.06 7.20
N MET A 94 19.49 -3.13 6.99
CA MET A 94 19.19 -1.79 6.50
C MET A 94 20.36 -1.25 5.67
N THR A 95 20.06 -0.51 4.60
CA THR A 95 21.08 0.12 3.77
C THR A 95 21.98 1.03 4.60
N GLY A 96 23.30 0.86 4.49
CA GLY A 96 24.28 1.64 5.26
C GLY A 96 24.56 1.12 6.68
N PHE A 97 23.95 0.01 7.11
CA PHE A 97 24.20 -0.63 8.41
C PHE A 97 24.61 -2.10 8.27
N SER A 98 25.41 -2.59 9.21
CA SER A 98 25.81 -4.00 9.26
C SER A 98 24.62 -4.88 9.60
N THR A 99 24.38 -5.90 8.79
CA THR A 99 23.35 -6.91 9.06
C THR A 99 23.62 -7.61 10.39
N ILE A 100 22.62 -7.65 11.26
CA ILE A 100 22.66 -8.39 12.52
C ILE A 100 21.89 -9.68 12.33
N LYS A 101 22.47 -10.82 12.69
CA LYS A 101 21.80 -12.13 12.74
C LYS A 101 21.94 -12.70 14.14
N GLN A 102 20.84 -12.97 14.81
CA GLN A 102 20.85 -13.51 16.17
C GLN A 102 19.64 -14.38 16.44
N ASP A 103 19.84 -15.44 17.21
CA ASP A 103 18.77 -16.33 17.62
C ASP A 103 18.00 -15.74 18.81
N ALA A 104 16.67 -15.71 18.70
CA ALA A 104 15.75 -15.26 19.73
C ALA A 104 14.77 -16.38 20.09
N ALA A 105 14.59 -16.62 21.38
CA ALA A 105 13.57 -17.54 21.88
C ALA A 105 12.24 -16.81 21.97
N ILE A 106 11.24 -17.27 21.21
CA ILE A 106 9.91 -16.68 21.20
C ILE A 106 9.00 -17.51 22.11
N ALA A 107 8.42 -16.82 23.10
CA ALA A 107 7.51 -17.37 24.09
C ALA A 107 6.42 -16.33 24.42
N PRO A 108 5.23 -16.76 24.92
CA PRO A 108 4.07 -15.88 25.13
C PRO A 108 4.29 -14.65 26.03
N ASP A 109 5.31 -14.65 26.89
CA ASP A 109 5.67 -13.55 27.81
C ASP A 109 7.14 -13.09 27.62
N ALA A 110 7.71 -13.28 26.43
CA ALA A 110 9.10 -12.89 26.17
C ALA A 110 9.26 -11.35 26.19
N PRO A 111 10.31 -10.81 26.83
CA PRO A 111 10.57 -9.37 26.81
C PRO A 111 10.86 -8.89 25.38
N ALA A 112 10.37 -7.68 25.05
CA ALA A 112 10.57 -7.08 23.73
C ALA A 112 12.06 -7.03 23.35
N ALA A 113 12.41 -7.60 22.21
CA ALA A 113 13.79 -7.67 21.74
C ALA A 113 14.29 -6.26 21.38
N LYS A 114 15.53 -5.93 21.78
CA LYS A 114 16.17 -4.65 21.45
C LYS A 114 17.39 -4.93 20.58
N TRP A 115 17.39 -4.36 19.38
CA TRP A 115 18.47 -4.50 18.40
C TRP A 115 19.20 -3.18 18.25
N GLU A 116 20.52 -3.18 18.40
CA GLU A 116 21.34 -1.99 18.19
C GLU A 116 22.16 -2.13 16.90
N LEU A 117 21.79 -1.39 15.86
CA LEU A 117 22.49 -1.38 14.58
C LEU A 117 23.87 -0.72 14.70
N LYS A 118 24.78 -1.10 13.79
CA LYS A 118 26.10 -0.45 13.63
C LYS A 118 26.27 -0.04 12.18
N MET A 119 26.83 1.15 11.92
CA MET A 119 27.02 1.63 10.54
C MET A 119 28.05 0.77 9.79
N LEU A 120 27.80 0.57 8.51
CA LEU A 120 28.74 -0.08 7.60
C LEU A 120 29.93 0.86 7.34
N PRO A 121 31.18 0.34 7.28
CA PRO A 121 32.32 1.13 6.83
C PRO A 121 32.10 1.66 5.40
N LEU A 122 32.56 2.89 5.12
CA LEU A 122 32.39 3.63 3.86
C LEU A 122 32.78 2.84 2.60
N ASP A 123 33.70 1.88 2.71
CA ASP A 123 34.20 1.08 1.59
C ASP A 123 33.17 0.06 1.07
N GLN A 124 32.24 -0.41 1.91
CA GLN A 124 31.23 -1.41 1.53
C GLN A 124 29.96 -0.78 0.97
N VAL A 125 29.64 0.48 1.34
CA VAL A 125 28.48 1.23 0.82
C VAL A 125 28.59 1.48 -0.70
N LYS A 126 29.82 1.61 -1.23
CA LYS A 126 30.05 1.79 -2.67
C LYS A 126 29.78 0.53 -3.50
N ALA A 127 29.85 -0.66 -2.90
CA ALA A 127 29.65 -1.92 -3.60
C ALA A 127 28.17 -2.24 -3.85
N GLU A 128 27.27 -1.85 -2.94
CA GLU A 128 25.82 -2.09 -3.07
C GLU A 128 25.16 -1.21 -4.16
N ILE A 129 25.69 0.00 -4.42
CA ILE A 129 25.13 0.95 -5.40
C ILE A 129 25.32 0.47 -6.86
N LYS A 130 26.30 -0.41 -7.12
CA LYS A 130 26.69 -0.81 -8.49
C LYS A 130 25.74 -1.84 -9.13
N SER A 131 24.91 -2.53 -8.35
CA SER A 131 24.11 -3.67 -8.85
C SER A 131 22.68 -3.32 -9.30
N ALA A 132 22.24 -2.06 -9.18
CA ALA A 132 20.82 -1.70 -9.30
C ALA A 132 20.40 -1.00 -10.63
N VAL A 133 21.25 -0.88 -11.65
CA VAL A 133 20.95 -0.06 -12.84
C VAL A 133 21.11 -0.83 -14.16
N SER A 134 20.02 -1.31 -14.74
CA SER A 134 19.90 -1.59 -16.19
C SER A 134 18.43 -1.62 -16.64
N PRO A 135 17.98 -0.64 -17.45
CA PRO A 135 16.76 -0.78 -18.25
C PRO A 135 16.97 -0.47 -19.75
N ALA A 136 16.35 -1.29 -20.60
CA ALA A 136 16.02 -1.04 -22.01
C ALA A 136 14.48 -1.18 -22.13
N GLY A 137 13.66 -0.33 -22.72
CA GLY A 137 13.84 0.81 -23.62
C GLY A 137 12.93 0.61 -24.83
N ILE A 138 11.77 1.30 -24.93
CA ILE A 138 11.01 1.47 -26.19
C ILE A 138 10.36 2.86 -26.21
N ALA A 139 10.48 3.53 -27.37
CA ALA A 139 10.12 4.90 -27.66
C ALA A 139 8.67 5.10 -28.15
N ALA A 140 8.16 6.32 -27.93
CA ALA A 140 6.94 6.93 -28.50
C ALA A 140 7.16 7.47 -29.94
N PRO A 141 6.10 7.76 -30.70
CA PRO A 141 5.65 9.17 -30.95
C PRO A 141 4.11 9.28 -31.22
N GLN A 142 3.38 10.40 -31.33
CA GLN A 142 3.56 11.85 -31.30
C GLN A 142 2.15 12.51 -31.29
N ALA A 143 2.08 13.78 -30.93
CA ALA A 143 0.86 14.60 -30.81
C ALA A 143 0.46 15.31 -32.12
N LYS A 144 -0.79 15.82 -32.17
CA LYS A 144 -1.11 17.07 -32.88
C LYS A 144 -2.25 17.85 -32.22
N SER A 145 -2.06 19.16 -32.26
CA SER A 145 -2.71 20.27 -31.58
C SER A 145 -3.89 20.88 -32.34
N GLU A 146 -4.77 21.61 -31.65
CA GLU A 146 -5.50 22.75 -32.24
C GLU A 146 -6.00 23.76 -31.20
N GLN A 147 -5.90 25.05 -31.54
CA GLN A 147 -6.25 26.25 -30.75
C GLN A 147 -7.73 26.61 -30.90
N THR A 148 -8.33 27.26 -29.89
CA THR A 148 -9.35 28.29 -30.14
C THR A 148 -9.43 29.35 -29.03
N THR A 149 -9.90 30.52 -29.45
CA THR A 149 -9.82 31.90 -28.97
C THR A 149 -10.74 32.30 -27.82
N LEU A 150 -10.38 33.43 -27.21
CA LEU A 150 -11.07 34.19 -26.16
C LEU A 150 -12.43 34.77 -26.61
N GLN A 151 -13.44 34.71 -25.74
CA GLN A 151 -14.56 35.66 -25.74
C GLN A 151 -14.92 36.10 -24.32
N ASP A 152 -15.05 37.42 -24.22
CA ASP A 152 -15.40 38.30 -23.12
C ASP A 152 -16.90 38.18 -22.76
N ASN A 153 -17.25 38.25 -21.48
CA ASN A 153 -18.58 38.65 -21.00
C ASN A 153 -18.51 39.05 -19.51
N LYS A 154 -18.73 40.35 -19.28
CA LYS A 154 -18.94 41.01 -17.99
C LYS A 154 -20.27 40.61 -17.35
N ASP A 155 -20.28 40.54 -16.01
CA ASP A 155 -21.22 41.21 -15.07
C ASP A 155 -20.97 40.68 -13.63
N PRO A 156 -21.52 41.28 -12.54
CA PRO A 156 -21.00 42.44 -11.84
C PRO A 156 -20.52 42.13 -10.40
N GLU A 157 -19.75 43.07 -9.86
CA GLU A 157 -19.11 43.07 -8.54
C GLU A 157 -20.14 43.34 -7.41
N ILE A 158 -20.26 42.45 -6.41
CA ILE A 158 -20.94 42.73 -5.14
C ILE A 158 -19.87 42.97 -4.08
N LYS A 159 -19.79 44.21 -3.60
CA LYS A 159 -18.92 44.63 -2.50
C LYS A 159 -19.63 44.38 -1.18
N THR A 160 -19.17 43.40 -0.42
CA THR A 160 -19.55 43.19 0.98
C THR A 160 -18.39 43.55 1.89
N SER A 161 -18.67 44.35 2.92
CA SER A 161 -17.69 44.92 3.86
C SER A 161 -17.12 43.83 4.79
N PRO A 162 -15.85 43.93 5.25
CA PRO A 162 -15.26 43.03 6.24
C PRO A 162 -16.03 42.93 7.57
N GLU A 163 -16.85 43.93 7.89
CA GLU A 163 -17.64 43.97 9.13
C GLU A 163 -18.87 43.05 9.08
N ASP A 164 -19.46 42.86 7.89
CA ASP A 164 -20.59 41.94 7.68
C ASP A 164 -20.15 40.47 7.81
N LEU A 165 -18.89 40.17 7.45
CA LEU A 165 -18.29 38.84 7.59
C LEU A 165 -17.98 38.51 9.07
N ASN A 166 -17.61 39.50 9.87
CA ASN A 166 -17.34 39.31 11.31
C ASN A 166 -18.62 39.12 12.13
N GLN A 167 -19.73 39.75 11.75
CA GLN A 167 -21.03 39.50 12.40
C GLN A 167 -21.57 38.10 12.08
N LEU A 168 -21.42 37.63 10.84
CA LEU A 168 -21.78 36.26 10.46
C LEU A 168 -20.88 35.18 11.11
N ALA A 169 -19.62 35.50 11.39
CA ALA A 169 -18.71 34.60 12.11
C ALA A 169 -18.98 34.53 13.62
N SER A 170 -19.66 35.53 14.20
CA SER A 170 -19.93 35.62 15.64
C SER A 170 -21.22 34.90 16.07
N ASP A 171 -22.15 34.67 15.14
CA ASP A 171 -23.39 33.91 15.38
C ASP A 171 -23.20 32.38 15.27
N GLY A 172 -22.00 31.95 14.89
CA GLY A 172 -21.69 30.57 14.62
C GLY A 172 -20.65 29.98 15.57
N LEU A 173 -20.86 29.98 16.90
CA LEU A 173 -20.31 28.95 17.80
C LEU A 173 -20.64 29.17 19.30
N LEU A 174 -21.08 28.08 19.94
CA LEU A 174 -21.07 27.71 21.38
C LEU A 174 -22.36 27.85 22.21
N ILE A 175 -23.23 26.82 22.13
CA ILE A 175 -23.82 26.26 23.37
C ILE A 175 -23.02 25.00 23.72
N ASN A 176 -22.15 25.14 24.72
CA ASN A 176 -21.44 24.04 25.36
C ASN A 176 -22.47 23.15 26.09
N GLY A 177 -22.81 21.99 25.51
CA GLY A 177 -23.67 20.99 26.16
C GLY A 177 -24.62 20.17 25.29
N SER A 178 -24.78 20.43 23.99
CA SER A 178 -25.61 19.56 23.13
C SER A 178 -24.74 18.62 22.30
N VAL A 179 -24.75 17.33 22.64
CA VAL A 179 -24.47 16.25 21.69
C VAL A 179 -25.53 16.35 20.59
N ASN A 180 -25.20 17.05 19.49
CA ASN A 180 -26.00 16.96 18.29
C ASN A 180 -25.76 15.56 17.73
N ASN A 181 -26.67 14.65 18.08
CA ASN A 181 -26.83 13.35 17.44
C ASN A 181 -27.30 13.59 15.99
N GLY A 182 -26.41 14.15 15.17
CA GLY A 182 -26.63 14.44 13.76
C GLY A 182 -26.73 13.17 12.91
N ALA A 183 -26.48 11.99 13.47
CA ALA A 183 -26.71 10.72 12.76
C ALA A 183 -28.21 10.40 12.56
N ALA A 184 -29.13 11.13 13.22
CA ALA A 184 -30.57 10.89 13.14
C ALA A 184 -31.36 12.04 12.48
N SER A 185 -30.73 13.14 12.06
CA SER A 185 -31.46 14.22 11.39
C SER A 185 -31.74 13.84 9.93
N PRO A 186 -32.95 14.12 9.39
CA PRO A 186 -33.29 13.82 7.98
C PRO A 186 -32.37 14.51 6.96
N PHE A 187 -31.62 15.54 7.38
CA PHE A 187 -30.72 16.33 6.55
C PHE A 187 -29.26 15.84 6.58
N ALA A 188 -28.91 14.94 7.51
CA ALA A 188 -27.59 14.33 7.62
C ALA A 188 -27.57 12.85 7.17
N GLN A 189 -28.73 12.28 6.86
CA GLN A 189 -28.80 11.06 6.07
C GLN A 189 -28.46 11.42 4.62
N PHE A 190 -27.55 10.66 4.00
CA PHE A 190 -27.28 10.80 2.57
C PHE A 190 -28.62 10.82 1.82
N ALA A 191 -28.83 11.82 0.95
CA ALA A 191 -30.01 11.90 0.11
C ALA A 191 -30.07 10.65 -0.78
N ALA A 192 -30.78 9.63 -0.33
CA ALA A 192 -30.99 8.39 -1.06
C ALA A 192 -32.32 8.49 -1.81
N PHE A 193 -32.27 8.38 -3.14
CA PHE A 193 -33.47 8.21 -3.93
C PHE A 193 -34.15 6.89 -3.54
N GLY A 194 -35.43 6.93 -3.15
CA GLY A 194 -36.21 5.74 -2.79
C GLY A 194 -36.32 5.40 -1.30
N ASN A 195 -36.16 6.37 -0.39
CA ASN A 195 -36.23 6.15 1.06
C ASN A 195 -37.66 5.92 1.61
N ASN A 196 -38.40 4.97 1.02
CA ASN A 196 -39.62 4.38 1.57
C ASN A 196 -39.56 2.85 1.39
N ARG A 197 -38.74 2.17 2.20
CA ARG A 197 -38.84 0.70 2.31
C ARG A 197 -39.96 0.35 3.29
N SER A 198 -41.20 0.30 2.80
CA SER A 198 -42.31 -0.35 3.51
C SER A 198 -42.17 -1.88 3.35
N GLY A 199 -41.58 -2.55 4.33
CA GLY A 199 -41.50 -4.02 4.32
C GLY A 199 -40.54 -4.57 5.36
N ALA A 200 -40.90 -5.70 5.97
CA ALA A 200 -40.05 -6.43 6.91
C ALA A 200 -38.65 -6.67 6.32
N LYS A 201 -37.61 -6.46 7.15
CA LYS A 201 -36.20 -6.62 6.76
C LYS A 201 -36.03 -7.96 6.03
N GLY A 202 -35.68 -7.90 4.74
CA GLY A 202 -35.34 -9.07 3.96
C GLY A 202 -34.23 -9.86 4.66
N LEU A 203 -34.31 -11.19 4.58
CA LEU A 203 -33.35 -12.08 5.22
C LEU A 203 -31.92 -11.87 4.68
N TYR A 204 -31.82 -11.43 3.42
CA TYR A 204 -30.59 -11.01 2.77
C TYR A 204 -30.53 -9.48 2.71
N ASN A 205 -29.36 -8.95 2.97
CA ASN A 205 -29.01 -7.54 2.77
C ASN A 205 -27.94 -7.45 1.68
N GLY A 206 -27.91 -6.32 0.98
CA GLY A 206 -26.92 -6.05 -0.02
C GLY A 206 -27.05 -4.64 -0.54
N GLY A 207 -25.98 -4.16 -1.16
CA GLY A 207 -25.90 -2.83 -1.72
C GLY A 207 -24.92 -2.78 -2.88
N ILE A 208 -25.17 -1.84 -3.80
CA ILE A 208 -24.23 -1.47 -4.84
C ILE A 208 -24.06 0.03 -4.73
N GLY A 209 -22.82 0.49 -4.80
CA GLY A 209 -22.46 1.90 -4.75
C GLY A 209 -21.35 2.21 -5.74
N MET A 210 -21.31 3.45 -6.20
CA MET A 210 -20.24 3.96 -7.05
C MET A 210 -19.86 5.37 -6.59
N ILE A 211 -18.57 5.65 -6.61
CA ILE A 211 -17.98 6.96 -6.34
C ILE A 211 -17.19 7.33 -7.59
N LEU A 212 -17.47 8.51 -8.13
CA LEU A 212 -16.86 9.06 -9.34
C LEU A 212 -16.17 10.36 -8.95
N ASP A 213 -14.84 10.36 -9.00
CA ASP A 213 -14.05 11.56 -8.77
C ASP A 213 -13.36 11.95 -10.09
N ASN A 214 -13.49 13.21 -10.49
CA ASN A 214 -12.92 13.67 -11.74
C ASN A 214 -12.41 15.10 -11.60
N ALA A 215 -11.15 15.32 -11.96
CA ALA A 215 -10.56 16.64 -11.97
C ALA A 215 -11.41 17.63 -12.76
N GLY A 216 -12.06 17.25 -13.87
CA GLY A 216 -12.91 18.14 -14.67
C GLY A 216 -14.01 18.85 -13.87
N LEU A 217 -14.54 18.21 -12.82
CA LEU A 217 -15.60 18.77 -11.96
C LEU A 217 -15.06 19.61 -10.79
N ASP A 218 -13.77 19.49 -10.48
CA ASP A 218 -13.16 20.14 -9.33
C ASP A 218 -12.76 21.60 -9.60
N ALA A 219 -12.74 22.43 -8.56
CA ALA A 219 -12.10 23.73 -8.62
C ALA A 219 -10.56 23.58 -8.65
N ARG A 220 -9.87 24.56 -9.23
CA ARG A 220 -8.40 24.60 -9.17
C ARG A 220 -7.93 24.94 -7.74
N PRO A 221 -6.84 24.34 -7.24
CA PRO A 221 -6.31 24.69 -5.92
C PRO A 221 -5.99 26.18 -5.82
N PHE A 222 -6.37 26.81 -4.71
CA PHE A 222 -6.04 28.22 -4.44
C PHE A 222 -4.55 28.35 -4.10
N SER A 223 -3.83 29.20 -4.83
CA SER A 223 -2.41 29.42 -4.61
C SER A 223 -2.17 30.54 -3.62
N LEU A 224 -1.75 30.20 -2.39
CA LEU A 224 -1.38 31.20 -1.38
C LEU A 224 -0.13 32.01 -1.76
N SER A 225 0.73 31.46 -2.64
CA SER A 225 1.94 32.13 -3.12
C SER A 225 1.72 32.91 -4.43
N GLY A 226 0.49 32.94 -4.96
CA GLY A 226 0.16 33.57 -6.23
C GLY A 226 0.70 32.84 -7.48
N GLN A 227 1.40 31.71 -7.30
CA GLN A 227 1.94 30.91 -8.39
C GLN A 227 0.81 30.13 -9.08
N ASN A 228 0.68 30.31 -10.39
CA ASN A 228 -0.33 29.66 -11.21
C ASN A 228 0.07 28.19 -11.47
N THR A 229 -0.28 27.28 -10.55
CA THR A 229 -0.04 25.85 -10.77
C THR A 229 -1.08 25.27 -11.73
N PRO A 230 -0.66 24.47 -12.73
CA PRO A 230 -1.59 23.76 -13.58
C PRO A 230 -2.41 22.77 -12.76
N LYS A 231 -3.70 22.66 -13.08
CA LYS A 231 -4.62 21.73 -12.42
C LYS A 231 -4.25 20.30 -12.82
N ALA A 232 -3.87 19.48 -11.85
CA ALA A 232 -3.60 18.06 -12.07
C ALA A 232 -4.87 17.37 -12.60
N SER A 233 -4.73 16.62 -13.70
CA SER A 233 -5.83 15.83 -14.26
C SER A 233 -5.88 14.49 -13.55
N TYR A 234 -7.05 14.10 -13.06
CA TYR A 234 -7.26 12.78 -12.51
C TYR A 234 -8.68 12.27 -12.78
N ASN A 235 -8.84 10.94 -12.82
CA ASN A 235 -10.14 10.29 -12.95
C ASN A 235 -10.13 8.98 -12.15
N ARG A 236 -10.96 8.93 -11.12
CA ARG A 236 -11.07 7.78 -10.22
C ARG A 236 -12.50 7.29 -10.17
N VAL A 237 -12.65 5.99 -10.39
CA VAL A 237 -13.94 5.29 -10.28
C VAL A 237 -13.77 4.19 -9.24
N THR A 238 -14.54 4.29 -8.16
CA THR A 238 -14.61 3.26 -7.13
C THR A 238 -16.00 2.66 -7.13
N GLY A 239 -16.10 1.35 -7.34
CA GLY A 239 -17.35 0.62 -7.18
C GLY A 239 -17.30 -0.28 -5.96
N VAL A 240 -18.43 -0.42 -5.28
CA VAL A 240 -18.58 -1.29 -4.12
C VAL A 240 -19.85 -2.11 -4.28
N MET A 241 -19.74 -3.41 -4.05
CA MET A 241 -20.86 -4.34 -4.02
C MET A 241 -20.79 -5.13 -2.73
N THR A 242 -21.90 -5.23 -2.01
CA THR A 242 -22.01 -6.03 -0.79
C THR A 242 -23.24 -6.91 -0.86
N LEU A 243 -23.11 -8.12 -0.33
CA LEU A 243 -24.21 -9.07 -0.19
C LEU A 243 -23.97 -9.89 1.08
N GLY A 244 -24.98 -10.02 1.92
CA GLY A 244 -24.88 -10.82 3.14
C GLY A 244 -26.23 -11.33 3.63
N GLY A 245 -26.18 -12.36 4.45
CA GLY A 245 -27.35 -12.99 5.04
C GLY A 245 -27.10 -14.46 5.39
N PRO A 246 -28.11 -15.18 5.88
CA PRO A 246 -27.97 -16.59 6.22
C PRO A 246 -27.95 -17.44 4.94
N LEU A 247 -26.91 -18.26 4.77
CA LEU A 247 -26.83 -19.21 3.66
C LEU A 247 -27.85 -20.33 3.88
N ARG A 248 -28.94 -20.33 3.09
CA ARG A 248 -29.99 -21.36 3.15
C ARG A 248 -30.10 -22.04 1.81
N ILE A 249 -29.51 -23.23 1.70
CA ILE A 249 -29.64 -24.06 0.49
C ILE A 249 -30.71 -25.11 0.79
N PRO A 250 -31.88 -25.07 0.12
CA PRO A 250 -32.93 -26.06 0.33
C PRO A 250 -32.38 -27.49 0.20
N HIS A 251 -32.77 -28.38 1.13
CA HIS A 251 -32.35 -29.79 1.23
C HIS A 251 -30.87 -30.07 1.57
N LEU A 252 -29.95 -29.13 1.33
CA LEU A 252 -28.52 -29.31 1.62
C LEU A 252 -28.09 -28.61 2.92
N LEU A 253 -28.54 -27.37 3.13
CA LEU A 253 -28.19 -26.52 4.27
C LEU A 253 -29.38 -25.64 4.68
N GLN A 254 -30.34 -26.21 5.41
CA GLN A 254 -31.51 -25.46 5.91
C GLN A 254 -31.15 -24.46 7.03
N HIS A 255 -30.12 -24.77 7.81
CA HIS A 255 -29.55 -23.93 8.87
C HIS A 255 -28.06 -23.66 8.60
N GLY A 256 -27.73 -23.01 7.50
CA GLY A 256 -26.34 -22.67 7.15
C GLY A 256 -25.78 -21.48 7.95
N PRO A 257 -24.48 -21.19 7.77
CA PRO A 257 -23.82 -20.02 8.37
C PRO A 257 -24.42 -18.71 7.86
N ASN A 258 -24.20 -17.61 8.57
CA ASN A 258 -24.30 -16.29 7.95
C ASN A 258 -23.09 -16.09 7.05
N PHE A 259 -23.29 -15.42 5.92
CA PHE A 259 -22.22 -15.03 5.03
C PHE A 259 -22.28 -13.53 4.77
N PHE A 260 -21.12 -12.98 4.43
CA PHE A 260 -20.96 -11.65 3.88
C PHE A 260 -19.93 -11.71 2.76
N VAL A 261 -20.22 -11.09 1.63
CA VAL A 261 -19.28 -10.88 0.53
C VAL A 261 -19.30 -9.39 0.19
N GLY A 262 -18.14 -8.77 0.24
CA GLY A 262 -17.89 -7.41 -0.22
C GLY A 262 -16.87 -7.44 -1.34
N TYR A 263 -17.17 -6.78 -2.45
CA TYR A 263 -16.24 -6.56 -3.54
C TYR A 263 -16.13 -5.07 -3.80
N GLN A 264 -14.90 -4.57 -3.80
CA GLN A 264 -14.58 -3.20 -4.16
C GLN A 264 -13.58 -3.22 -5.29
N TRP A 265 -13.80 -2.39 -6.31
CA TRP A 265 -12.81 -2.15 -7.34
C TRP A 265 -12.58 -0.66 -7.48
N THR A 266 -11.32 -0.29 -7.68
CA THR A 266 -10.89 1.09 -7.93
C THR A 266 -10.11 1.12 -9.23
N ARG A 267 -10.50 2.00 -10.14
CA ARG A 267 -9.77 2.33 -11.36
C ARG A 267 -9.37 3.79 -11.27
N ASP A 268 -8.09 4.04 -11.26
CA ASP A 268 -7.51 5.34 -10.99
C ASP A 268 -6.55 5.71 -12.12
N ARG A 269 -6.60 6.96 -12.56
CA ARG A 269 -5.66 7.54 -13.51
C ARG A 269 -5.33 8.94 -13.02
N ASP A 270 -4.09 9.13 -12.61
CA ASP A 270 -3.60 10.37 -12.03
C ASP A 270 -2.50 10.96 -12.90
N ALA A 271 -2.58 12.25 -13.20
CA ALA A 271 -1.52 13.00 -13.87
C ALA A 271 -0.80 13.90 -12.87
N THR A 272 0.45 13.58 -12.55
CA THR A 272 1.32 14.37 -11.68
C THR A 272 2.43 15.00 -12.48
N THR A 273 2.64 16.30 -12.34
CA THR A 273 3.76 16.96 -13.00
C THR A 273 5.05 16.80 -12.20
N GLN A 274 6.07 16.22 -12.83
CA GLN A 274 7.40 16.08 -12.25
C GLN A 274 8.36 17.09 -12.88
N SER A 275 9.29 17.59 -12.09
CA SER A 275 10.30 18.56 -12.51
C SER A 275 11.69 18.11 -12.07
N ALA A 276 12.70 18.35 -12.91
CA ALA A 276 14.11 18.16 -12.56
C ALA A 276 15.00 19.23 -13.17
N LEU A 277 16.24 19.25 -12.68
CA LEU A 277 17.33 20.02 -13.25
C LEU A 277 18.18 19.07 -14.12
N LEU A 278 18.22 19.35 -15.42
CA LEU A 278 18.92 18.56 -16.42
C LEU A 278 20.04 19.39 -17.07
N PRO A 279 21.15 18.76 -17.49
CA PRO A 279 22.22 19.47 -18.20
C PRO A 279 21.73 20.08 -19.51
N ASN A 280 21.99 21.38 -19.69
CA ASN A 280 21.80 22.07 -20.96
C ASN A 280 22.89 21.65 -21.99
N LEU A 281 22.77 22.11 -23.23
CA LEU A 281 23.68 21.70 -24.29
C LEU A 281 25.15 22.11 -24.01
N ALA A 282 25.38 23.34 -23.54
CA ALA A 282 26.72 23.81 -23.18
C ALA A 282 27.31 22.98 -22.02
N GLU A 283 26.52 22.69 -20.99
CA GLU A 283 26.93 21.88 -19.84
C GLU A 283 27.27 20.44 -20.25
N ARG A 284 26.59 19.87 -21.26
CA ARG A 284 26.92 18.55 -21.82
C ARG A 284 28.25 18.55 -22.59
N ASP A 285 28.59 19.67 -23.21
CA ASP A 285 29.87 19.89 -23.88
C ASP A 285 30.98 20.33 -22.90
N GLY A 286 30.68 20.35 -21.60
CA GLY A 286 31.63 20.69 -20.53
C GLY A 286 31.75 22.18 -20.25
N ASP A 287 30.95 23.04 -20.88
CA ASP A 287 30.93 24.47 -20.60
C ASP A 287 29.92 24.81 -19.49
N PHE A 288 30.45 25.14 -18.31
CA PHE A 288 29.67 25.54 -17.14
C PHE A 288 29.74 27.05 -16.90
N SER A 289 30.20 27.86 -17.85
CA SER A 289 30.36 29.32 -17.69
C SER A 289 29.06 30.04 -17.27
N LEU A 290 27.92 29.50 -17.68
CA LEU A 290 26.57 30.01 -17.35
C LEU A 290 25.84 29.19 -16.28
N ALA A 291 26.49 28.19 -15.68
CA ALA A 291 25.87 27.34 -14.67
C ALA A 291 25.65 28.14 -13.37
N LEU A 292 24.40 28.17 -12.90
CA LEU A 292 24.01 28.84 -11.67
C LEU A 292 23.56 27.82 -10.62
N ASN A 293 23.87 28.08 -9.35
CA ASN A 293 23.35 27.30 -8.23
C ASN A 293 21.90 27.70 -7.92
N ALA A 294 21.26 26.98 -6.98
CA ALA A 294 19.88 27.26 -6.56
C ALA A 294 19.67 28.66 -5.93
N LEU A 295 20.76 29.35 -5.57
CA LEU A 295 20.78 30.73 -5.05
C LEU A 295 21.06 31.77 -6.16
N GLY A 296 21.17 31.35 -7.42
CA GLY A 296 21.45 32.21 -8.57
C GLY A 296 22.91 32.65 -8.70
N GLN A 297 23.84 31.99 -8.00
CA GLN A 297 25.27 32.31 -8.04
C GLN A 297 26.00 31.39 -9.02
N PRO A 298 27.04 31.87 -9.73
CA PRO A 298 27.83 31.04 -10.64
C PRO A 298 28.47 29.83 -9.93
N VAL A 299 28.32 28.65 -10.52
CA VAL A 299 28.99 27.43 -10.08
C VAL A 299 30.45 27.48 -10.53
N LYS A 300 31.39 27.07 -9.68
CA LYS A 300 32.80 26.91 -10.05
C LYS A 300 33.14 25.43 -10.11
N VAL A 301 33.68 24.98 -11.23
CA VAL A 301 34.10 23.60 -11.46
C VAL A 301 35.61 23.51 -11.27
N PHE A 302 36.05 22.52 -10.50
CA PHE A 302 37.45 22.30 -10.17
C PHE A 302 37.99 21.04 -10.83
N ASP A 303 39.25 21.09 -11.25
CA ASP A 303 39.97 19.95 -11.79
C ASP A 303 40.35 18.98 -10.65
N PRO A 304 39.95 17.70 -10.71
CA PRO A 304 40.27 16.72 -9.68
C PRO A 304 41.77 16.37 -9.58
N ALA A 305 42.56 16.60 -10.64
CA ALA A 305 43.99 16.30 -10.63
C ALA A 305 44.82 17.39 -9.95
N THR A 306 44.40 18.65 -10.06
CA THR A 306 45.17 19.82 -9.59
C THR A 306 44.50 20.57 -8.43
N GLY A 307 43.19 20.38 -8.23
CA GLY A 307 42.39 21.11 -7.24
C GLY A 307 42.13 22.58 -7.61
N LEU A 308 42.56 23.03 -8.80
CA LEU A 308 42.37 24.39 -9.29
C LEU A 308 41.06 24.50 -10.09
N PRO A 309 40.41 25.69 -10.12
CA PRO A 309 39.23 25.88 -10.96
C PRO A 309 39.59 25.78 -12.44
N PHE A 310 38.71 25.17 -13.24
CA PHE A 310 38.90 25.13 -14.69
C PHE A 310 38.90 26.56 -15.26
N PRO A 311 39.87 26.92 -16.13
CA PRO A 311 39.85 28.18 -16.85
C PRO A 311 38.54 28.33 -17.63
N GLY A 312 37.87 29.49 -17.51
CA GLY A 312 36.58 29.72 -18.18
C GLY A 312 35.41 28.86 -17.69
N ASN A 313 35.61 28.06 -16.63
CA ASN A 313 34.63 27.08 -16.15
C ASN A 313 34.28 26.01 -17.19
N THR A 314 35.20 25.72 -18.10
CA THR A 314 35.01 24.75 -19.19
C THR A 314 35.91 23.54 -18.98
N ILE A 315 35.32 22.35 -18.92
CA ILE A 315 36.04 21.08 -18.86
C ILE A 315 36.50 20.73 -20.28
N PRO A 316 37.82 20.52 -20.51
CA PRO A 316 38.30 20.09 -21.82
C PRO A 316 37.71 18.73 -22.22
N GLN A 317 37.29 18.59 -23.47
CA GLN A 317 36.70 17.34 -24.01
C GLN A 317 37.60 16.11 -23.80
N SER A 318 38.93 16.29 -23.78
CA SER A 318 39.89 15.20 -23.50
C SER A 318 39.80 14.64 -22.09
N GLN A 319 39.21 15.38 -21.14
CA GLN A 319 39.00 14.95 -19.75
C GLN A 319 37.61 14.38 -19.52
N ILE A 320 36.71 14.48 -20.51
CA ILE A 320 35.38 13.89 -20.44
C ILE A 320 35.50 12.44 -20.90
N SER A 321 35.15 11.50 -20.03
CA SER A 321 35.19 10.09 -20.40
C SER A 321 34.17 9.79 -21.51
N PRO A 322 34.55 9.08 -22.60
CA PRO A 322 33.63 8.73 -23.68
C PRO A 322 32.35 8.00 -23.22
N PRO A 323 32.39 7.09 -22.23
CA PRO A 323 31.17 6.48 -21.68
C PRO A 323 30.23 7.49 -21.03
N ALA A 324 30.74 8.51 -20.32
CA ALA A 324 29.90 9.54 -19.71
C ALA A 324 29.19 10.41 -20.76
N GLN A 325 29.88 10.75 -21.85
CA GLN A 325 29.30 11.51 -22.95
C GLN A 325 28.17 10.73 -23.64
N ALA A 326 28.33 9.42 -23.80
CA ALA A 326 27.27 8.55 -24.31
C ALA A 326 26.06 8.50 -23.35
N LEU A 327 26.29 8.44 -22.04
CA LEU A 327 25.22 8.42 -21.04
C LEU A 327 24.43 9.74 -20.97
N LEU A 328 25.08 10.89 -21.21
CA LEU A 328 24.41 12.20 -21.23
C LEU A 328 23.31 12.28 -22.30
N ASN A 329 23.41 11.51 -23.39
CA ASN A 329 22.40 11.48 -24.44
C ASN A 329 21.05 10.87 -23.99
N PHE A 330 21.03 10.08 -22.91
CA PHE A 330 19.79 9.55 -22.34
C PHE A 330 19.04 10.57 -21.48
N TYR A 331 19.69 11.67 -21.08
CA TYR A 331 19.00 12.76 -20.42
C TYR A 331 18.30 13.62 -21.47
N PRO A 332 17.00 13.92 -21.31
CA PRO A 332 16.30 14.81 -22.23
C PRO A 332 16.80 16.24 -22.09
N LEU A 333 16.62 17.04 -23.15
CA LEU A 333 16.97 18.44 -23.11
C LEU A 333 15.98 19.22 -22.21
N PRO A 334 16.45 20.26 -21.52
CA PRO A 334 15.59 21.20 -20.80
C PRO A 334 14.43 21.71 -21.68
N ASN A 335 13.22 21.78 -21.13
CA ASN A 335 12.02 22.29 -21.82
C ASN A 335 11.37 23.49 -21.10
N VAL A 336 11.93 23.92 -19.97
CA VAL A 336 11.51 25.10 -19.20
C VAL A 336 12.72 26.01 -19.00
N ALA A 337 12.54 27.31 -19.20
CA ALA A 337 13.57 28.33 -18.99
C ALA A 337 13.21 29.26 -17.82
N GLY A 338 14.21 29.95 -17.27
CA GLY A 338 14.01 31.04 -16.31
C GLY A 338 13.87 30.63 -14.84
N ASN A 339 14.09 29.36 -14.49
CA ASN A 339 14.10 28.88 -13.12
C ASN A 339 15.46 28.23 -12.76
N PRO A 340 16.15 28.69 -11.70
CA PRO A 340 17.44 28.12 -11.29
C PRO A 340 17.32 26.76 -10.58
N ARG A 341 16.11 26.31 -10.23
CA ARG A 341 15.87 25.06 -9.48
C ARG A 341 15.47 23.88 -10.36
N TYR A 342 14.86 24.14 -11.51
CA TYR A 342 14.46 23.13 -12.48
C TYR A 342 14.42 23.74 -13.87
N ASN A 343 14.72 22.94 -14.88
CA ASN A 343 14.69 23.37 -16.27
C ASN A 343 14.06 22.29 -17.19
N TYR A 344 13.56 21.21 -16.61
CA TYR A 344 12.81 20.17 -17.30
C TYR A 344 11.56 19.80 -16.50
N GLN A 345 10.43 19.68 -17.18
CA GLN A 345 9.13 19.38 -16.57
C GLN A 345 8.22 18.64 -17.53
N ILE A 346 7.65 17.51 -17.10
CA ILE A 346 6.67 16.75 -17.88
C ILE A 346 5.53 16.22 -16.98
N PRO A 347 4.32 16.05 -17.50
CA PRO A 347 3.26 15.33 -16.81
C PRO A 347 3.55 13.82 -16.87
N ILE A 348 3.56 13.17 -15.72
CA ILE A 348 3.59 11.71 -15.59
C ILE A 348 2.18 11.24 -15.31
N ILE A 349 1.69 10.29 -16.12
CA ILE A 349 0.38 9.69 -15.93
C ILE A 349 0.58 8.30 -15.34
N SER A 350 0.10 8.07 -14.12
CA SER A 350 0.06 6.75 -13.51
C SER A 350 -1.35 6.18 -13.58
N ASN A 351 -1.44 4.88 -13.85
CA ASN A 351 -2.70 4.14 -13.81
C ASN A 351 -2.63 3.14 -12.67
N ARG A 352 -3.70 3.04 -11.88
CA ARG A 352 -3.82 2.04 -10.81
C ARG A 352 -5.15 1.32 -10.89
N HIS A 353 -5.06 0.01 -10.78
CA HIS A 353 -6.14 -0.95 -10.91
C HIS A 353 -6.16 -1.80 -9.65
N GLN A 354 -7.12 -1.58 -8.76
CA GLN A 354 -7.26 -2.31 -7.52
C GLN A 354 -8.57 -3.09 -7.48
N ASP A 355 -8.49 -4.33 -7.06
CA ASP A 355 -9.62 -5.24 -6.91
C ASP A 355 -9.50 -5.92 -5.53
N ALA A 356 -10.49 -5.68 -4.67
CA ALA A 356 -10.52 -6.15 -3.29
C ALA A 356 -11.78 -6.98 -3.04
N LEU A 357 -11.61 -8.23 -2.65
CA LEU A 357 -12.70 -9.14 -2.26
C LEU A 357 -12.56 -9.49 -0.79
N GLN A 358 -13.64 -9.37 -0.04
CA GLN A 358 -13.73 -9.83 1.34
C GLN A 358 -14.93 -10.75 1.47
N SER A 359 -14.71 -11.94 1.99
CA SER A 359 -15.75 -12.90 2.32
C SER A 359 -15.64 -13.28 3.78
N ARG A 360 -16.77 -13.37 4.48
CA ARG A 360 -16.83 -13.79 5.88
C ARG A 360 -17.97 -14.78 6.07
N PHE A 361 -17.75 -15.76 6.93
CA PHE A 361 -18.75 -16.75 7.31
C PHE A 361 -18.71 -16.98 8.81
N ASP A 362 -19.89 -17.01 9.44
CA ASP A 362 -20.01 -17.30 10.87
C ASP A 362 -21.16 -18.26 11.14
N LYS A 363 -20.94 -19.17 12.10
CA LYS A 363 -21.98 -20.09 12.57
C LYS A 363 -21.75 -20.47 14.03
N THR A 364 -22.77 -20.26 14.84
CA THR A 364 -22.84 -20.89 16.16
C THR A 364 -23.32 -22.33 15.98
N LEU A 365 -22.44 -23.30 16.27
CA LEU A 365 -22.75 -24.73 16.17
C LEU A 365 -23.56 -25.21 17.38
N ASN A 366 -23.21 -24.74 18.58
CA ASN A 366 -23.95 -24.95 19.83
C ASN A 366 -23.56 -23.85 20.85
N ARG A 367 -24.09 -23.90 22.08
CA ARG A 367 -23.80 -22.90 23.13
C ARG A 367 -22.32 -22.82 23.55
N LYS A 368 -21.49 -23.80 23.17
CA LYS A 368 -20.07 -23.90 23.55
C LYS A 368 -19.12 -23.79 22.35
N ASN A 369 -19.62 -23.92 21.12
CA ASN A 369 -18.82 -24.02 19.89
C ASN A 369 -19.33 -23.02 18.85
N GLN A 370 -18.43 -22.18 18.35
CA GLN A 370 -18.65 -21.26 17.25
C GLN A 370 -17.59 -21.50 16.17
N LEU A 371 -17.98 -21.30 14.92
CA LEU A 371 -17.10 -21.38 13.76
C LEU A 371 -17.13 -20.03 13.05
N TYR A 372 -15.96 -19.48 12.76
CA TYR A 372 -15.77 -18.26 12.00
C TYR A 372 -14.71 -18.52 10.93
N GLY A 373 -14.86 -17.88 9.78
CA GLY A 373 -13.84 -17.86 8.75
C GLY A 373 -13.96 -16.60 7.91
N ASP A 374 -12.82 -16.01 7.59
CA ASP A 374 -12.72 -14.92 6.64
C ASP A 374 -11.74 -15.25 5.53
N PHE A 375 -11.96 -14.60 4.39
CA PHE A 375 -11.10 -14.65 3.24
C PHE A 375 -11.03 -13.24 2.69
N ALA A 376 -9.82 -12.69 2.61
CA ALA A 376 -9.55 -11.43 1.96
C ALA A 376 -8.64 -11.69 0.76
N PHE A 377 -8.87 -10.95 -0.30
CA PHE A 377 -8.06 -10.99 -1.51
C PHE A 377 -7.90 -9.57 -2.01
N LEU A 378 -6.67 -9.19 -2.32
CA LEU A 378 -6.32 -7.90 -2.88
C LEU A 378 -5.42 -8.09 -4.10
N SER A 379 -5.89 -7.63 -5.25
CA SER A 379 -5.05 -7.49 -6.45
C SER A 379 -4.85 -6.01 -6.71
N THR A 380 -3.59 -5.58 -6.82
CA THR A 380 -3.22 -4.22 -7.19
C THR A 380 -2.28 -4.28 -8.37
N ARG A 381 -2.63 -3.57 -9.44
CA ARG A 381 -1.84 -3.45 -10.67
C ARG A 381 -1.60 -1.98 -10.92
N THR A 382 -0.36 -1.57 -11.07
CA THR A 382 0.02 -0.16 -11.20
C THR A 382 1.00 0.02 -12.33
N ASP A 383 0.70 0.95 -13.23
CA ASP A 383 1.60 1.40 -14.28
C ASP A 383 2.04 2.82 -13.93
N SER A 384 3.33 2.99 -13.61
CA SER A 384 3.89 4.29 -13.22
C SER A 384 5.14 4.59 -14.02
N PRO A 385 5.07 5.47 -15.05
CA PRO A 385 6.26 5.93 -15.72
C PRO A 385 7.09 6.85 -14.82
N ASN A 386 8.40 6.90 -15.05
CA ASN A 386 9.28 7.86 -14.41
C ASN A 386 9.52 9.10 -15.29
N LEU A 387 10.30 10.07 -14.77
CA LEU A 387 10.59 11.32 -15.47
C LEU A 387 11.32 11.15 -16.82
N PHE A 388 11.98 10.00 -16.99
CA PHE A 388 12.72 9.63 -18.19
C PHE A 388 11.95 8.63 -19.06
N ASP A 389 10.64 8.53 -18.85
CA ASP A 389 9.71 7.69 -19.63
C ASP A 389 9.96 6.18 -19.50
N PHE A 390 10.67 5.74 -18.46
CA PHE A 390 10.72 4.31 -18.13
C PHE A 390 9.43 3.92 -17.41
N LEU A 391 8.70 2.98 -17.99
CA LEU A 391 7.49 2.41 -17.42
C LEU A 391 7.86 1.35 -16.37
N ASP A 392 7.44 1.57 -15.14
CA ASP A 392 7.43 0.54 -14.10
C ASP A 392 6.01 -0.03 -13.96
N ALA A 393 5.87 -1.34 -14.16
CA ALA A 393 4.62 -2.07 -14.03
C ALA A 393 4.72 -3.00 -12.83
N THR A 394 3.89 -2.77 -11.82
CA THR A 394 3.87 -3.57 -10.60
C THR A 394 2.54 -4.28 -10.46
N ASP A 395 2.59 -5.61 -10.39
CA ASP A 395 1.45 -6.48 -10.10
C ASP A 395 1.65 -7.16 -8.74
N VAL A 396 0.77 -6.86 -7.78
CA VAL A 396 0.77 -7.44 -6.45
C VAL A 396 -0.53 -8.20 -6.21
N LEU A 397 -0.40 -9.42 -5.69
CA LEU A 397 -1.49 -10.28 -5.26
C LEU A 397 -1.30 -10.62 -3.78
N GLY A 398 -2.33 -10.43 -2.96
CA GLY A 398 -2.30 -10.69 -1.52
C GLY A 398 -3.62 -11.19 -0.97
#